data_AF-C5K844-F1
#
_entry.id   AF-C5K844-F1
#
_cell.length_a   1.000
_cell.length_b   1.000
_cell.length_c   1.000
_cell.angle_alpha   90.00
_cell.angle_beta   90.00
_cell.angle_gamma   90.00
#
_symmetry.space_group_name_H-M   'P 1'
#
loop_
_entity.id
_entity.type
_entity.pdbx_description
1 polymer ?
#
loop_
_entity_poly.entity_id
_entity_poly.type
_entity_poly.pdbx_seq_one_letter_code
_entity_poly.pdbx_strand_id
1 'polypeptide(L)'
;MSSSESKPLILHFKLAGGKPFTLDNIDSEITIAELKRLASRSEHCSIPAVQMKIFYKGKHLQDEDTLSTRKIVTESTLLLIKGPKPANSNDVSMEVPQEASTSSTTAASSNAAPVPCKGGCGFFGNPGTNNYCSKCWKDLKEKEEKEKEDAEEKARLEAEKVDELVEASDDRPVQSDVNRCWTCGKRIGLTGVRCRCGYYFCSTHRYAEAHQCDYDYKTNERRKLAKANPVVMADKLDDKA
;
A
#
# COMPACT_ATOMS: atom_id res chain seq x y z
N MET A 1 -10.94 -44.47 -31.35
CA MET A 1 -10.03 -43.32 -31.42
C MET A 1 -10.87 -42.11 -31.83
N SER A 2 -11.43 -41.38 -30.86
CA SER A 2 -12.22 -40.18 -31.16
C SER A 2 -11.29 -38.98 -31.27
N SER A 3 -10.97 -38.60 -32.50
CA SER A 3 -10.38 -37.30 -32.80
C SER A 3 -11.50 -36.26 -32.70
N SER A 4 -11.53 -35.48 -31.61
CA SER A 4 -12.39 -34.31 -31.53
C SER A 4 -11.76 -33.19 -32.36
N GLU A 5 -12.39 -32.88 -33.49
CA GLU A 5 -11.99 -31.77 -34.35
C GLU A 5 -12.46 -30.46 -33.70
N SER A 6 -11.55 -29.77 -33.00
CA SER A 6 -11.79 -28.46 -32.39
C SER A 6 -11.94 -27.40 -33.49
N LYS A 7 -13.02 -26.62 -33.45
CA LYS A 7 -13.24 -25.53 -34.42
C LYS A 7 -12.26 -24.39 -34.13
N PRO A 8 -11.51 -23.89 -35.13
CA PRO A 8 -10.59 -22.78 -34.93
C PRO A 8 -11.35 -21.52 -34.53
N LEU A 9 -10.86 -20.84 -33.49
CA LEU A 9 -11.38 -19.57 -32.99
C LEU A 9 -10.69 -18.40 -33.69
N ILE A 10 -11.47 -17.34 -33.92
CA ILE A 10 -10.99 -16.03 -34.38
C ILE A 10 -11.17 -15.07 -33.21
N LEU A 11 -10.10 -14.41 -32.80
CA LEU A 11 -10.07 -13.53 -31.62
C LEU A 11 -9.68 -12.11 -32.02
N HIS A 12 -10.44 -11.12 -31.53
CA HIS A 12 -10.18 -9.70 -31.77
C HIS A 12 -9.47 -9.09 -30.55
N PHE A 13 -8.30 -8.49 -30.74
CA PHE A 13 -7.55 -7.82 -29.69
C PHE A 13 -7.65 -6.31 -29.84
N LYS A 14 -8.12 -5.63 -28.79
CA LYS A 14 -8.04 -4.17 -28.64
C LYS A 14 -6.87 -3.83 -27.74
N LEU A 15 -5.99 -2.95 -28.19
CA LEU A 15 -4.85 -2.46 -27.41
C LEU A 15 -5.20 -1.10 -26.81
N ALA A 16 -4.85 -0.88 -25.54
CA ALA A 16 -5.09 0.39 -24.86
C ALA A 16 -4.26 1.58 -25.42
N GLY A 17 -3.34 1.34 -26.35
CA GLY A 17 -2.51 2.37 -26.98
C GLY A 17 -2.03 2.00 -28.38
N GLY A 18 -2.76 1.13 -29.09
CA GLY A 18 -2.36 0.63 -30.41
C GLY A 18 -3.56 0.33 -31.30
N LYS A 19 -3.28 -0.05 -32.56
CA LYS A 19 -4.32 -0.47 -33.51
C LYS A 19 -4.85 -1.86 -33.10
N PRO A 20 -6.17 -2.11 -33.20
CA PRO A 20 -6.69 -3.44 -32.95
C PRO A 20 -6.20 -4.42 -34.01
N PHE A 21 -6.08 -5.69 -33.64
CA PHE A 21 -5.69 -6.77 -34.56
C PHE A 21 -6.45 -8.06 -34.26
N THR A 22 -6.43 -8.99 -35.20
CA THR A 22 -7.10 -10.29 -35.11
C THR A 22 -6.09 -11.42 -35.14
N LEU A 23 -6.32 -12.45 -34.33
CA LEU A 23 -5.64 -13.73 -34.45
C LEU A 23 -6.65 -14.78 -34.89
N ASP A 24 -6.37 -15.43 -36.01
CA ASP A 24 -7.13 -16.56 -36.52
C ASP A 24 -6.48 -17.89 -36.15
N ASN A 25 -7.23 -18.98 -36.37
CA ASN A 25 -6.76 -20.36 -36.22
C ASN A 25 -6.26 -20.72 -34.80
N ILE A 26 -6.98 -20.25 -33.78
CA ILE A 26 -6.63 -20.50 -32.38
C ILE A 26 -7.48 -21.65 -31.81
N ASP A 27 -6.85 -22.65 -31.20
CA ASP A 27 -7.55 -23.76 -30.54
C ASP A 27 -8.21 -23.31 -29.22
N SER A 28 -9.35 -23.90 -28.86
CA SER A 28 -10.06 -23.60 -27.62
C SER A 28 -9.31 -24.05 -26.35
N GLU A 29 -8.43 -25.06 -26.48
CA GLU A 29 -7.66 -25.61 -25.37
C GLU A 29 -6.31 -24.90 -25.15
N ILE A 30 -5.97 -23.90 -25.96
CA ILE A 30 -4.74 -23.14 -25.78
C ILE A 30 -4.73 -22.39 -24.43
N THR A 31 -3.58 -22.37 -23.78
CA THR A 31 -3.37 -21.61 -22.55
C THR A 31 -3.18 -20.13 -22.87
N ILE A 32 -3.49 -19.27 -21.90
CA ILE A 32 -3.28 -17.83 -22.03
C ILE A 32 -1.79 -17.48 -22.14
N ALA A 33 -0.90 -18.26 -21.49
CA ALA A 33 0.55 -18.11 -21.67
C ALA A 33 0.97 -18.23 -23.15
N GLU A 34 0.43 -19.24 -23.85
CA GLU A 34 0.75 -19.47 -25.26
C GLU A 34 0.05 -18.45 -26.17
N LEU A 35 -1.18 -18.05 -25.83
CA LEU A 35 -1.87 -16.96 -26.51
C LEU A 35 -1.09 -15.63 -26.44
N LYS A 36 -0.47 -15.33 -25.29
CA LYS A 36 0.42 -14.16 -25.13
C LYS A 36 1.66 -14.26 -26.01
N ARG A 37 2.24 -15.46 -26.15
CA ARG A 37 3.38 -15.70 -27.06
C ARG A 37 2.99 -15.46 -28.51
N LEU A 38 1.87 -16.02 -28.96
CA LEU A 38 1.35 -15.81 -30.32
C LEU A 38 1.05 -14.33 -30.59
N ALA A 39 0.38 -13.65 -29.65
CA ALA A 39 0.13 -12.22 -29.75
C ALA A 39 1.44 -11.42 -29.85
N SER A 40 2.48 -11.77 -29.08
CA SER A 40 3.77 -11.07 -29.10
C SER A 40 4.55 -11.22 -30.41
N ARG A 41 4.25 -12.27 -31.19
CA ARG A 41 4.86 -12.52 -32.50
C ARG A 41 4.15 -11.77 -33.63
N SER A 42 2.93 -11.28 -33.40
CA SER A 42 2.19 -10.52 -34.40
C SER A 42 2.81 -9.14 -34.63
N GLU A 43 2.84 -8.70 -35.89
CA GLU A 43 3.40 -7.37 -36.28
C GLU A 43 2.62 -6.20 -35.67
N HIS A 44 1.40 -6.46 -35.19
CA HIS A 44 0.50 -5.47 -34.61
C HIS A 44 0.62 -5.35 -33.09
N CYS A 45 1.45 -6.17 -32.43
CA CYS A 45 1.64 -6.13 -30.99
C CYS A 45 3.11 -5.86 -30.61
N SER A 46 3.40 -4.66 -30.14
CA SER A 46 4.76 -4.28 -29.69
C SER A 46 5.00 -4.52 -28.18
N ILE A 47 4.27 -5.45 -27.57
CA ILE A 47 4.34 -5.75 -26.12
C ILE A 47 4.92 -7.16 -25.95
N PRO A 48 5.96 -7.38 -25.12
CA PRO A 48 6.48 -8.72 -24.88
C PRO A 48 5.50 -9.55 -24.04
N ALA A 49 5.42 -10.87 -24.27
CA ALA A 49 4.47 -11.77 -23.61
C ALA A 49 4.45 -11.64 -22.07
N VAL A 50 5.64 -11.45 -21.47
CA VAL A 50 5.83 -11.28 -20.02
C VAL A 50 5.12 -10.03 -19.46
N GLN A 51 4.97 -8.98 -20.27
CA GLN A 51 4.30 -7.74 -19.89
C GLN A 51 2.84 -7.69 -20.37
N MET A 52 2.34 -8.74 -21.02
CA MET A 52 0.96 -8.74 -21.49
C MET A 52 -0.01 -9.06 -20.36
N LYS A 53 -1.02 -8.21 -20.20
CA LYS A 53 -2.21 -8.52 -19.41
C LYS A 53 -3.41 -8.54 -20.34
N ILE A 54 -4.11 -9.68 -20.38
CA ILE A 54 -5.28 -9.89 -21.23
C ILE A 54 -6.53 -9.89 -20.35
N PHE A 55 -7.54 -9.14 -20.77
CA PHE A 55 -8.82 -9.01 -20.08
C PHE A 55 -9.96 -9.44 -21.00
N TYR A 56 -10.89 -10.20 -20.44
CA TYR A 56 -12.13 -10.58 -21.10
C TYR A 56 -13.31 -10.36 -20.16
N LYS A 57 -14.33 -9.64 -20.64
CA LYS A 57 -15.53 -9.28 -19.85
C LYS A 57 -15.19 -8.69 -18.45
N GLY A 58 -14.18 -7.82 -18.41
CA GLY A 58 -13.73 -7.14 -17.18
C GLY A 58 -12.88 -7.97 -16.23
N LYS A 59 -12.56 -9.24 -16.56
CA LYS A 59 -11.72 -10.08 -15.72
C LYS A 59 -10.35 -10.33 -16.36
N HIS A 60 -9.29 -10.22 -15.57
CA HIS A 60 -7.93 -10.59 -15.96
C HIS A 60 -7.82 -12.10 -16.14
N LEU A 61 -7.11 -12.54 -17.20
CA LEU A 61 -6.84 -13.95 -17.48
C LEU A 61 -5.42 -14.30 -17.02
N GLN A 62 -5.30 -15.36 -16.22
CA GLN A 62 -4.01 -15.85 -15.74
C GLN A 62 -3.37 -16.77 -16.77
N ASP A 63 -2.06 -16.97 -16.68
CA ASP A 63 -1.29 -17.74 -17.67
C ASP A 63 -1.72 -19.23 -17.74
N GLU A 64 -2.24 -19.75 -16.63
CA GLU A 64 -2.73 -21.13 -16.49
C GLU A 64 -4.17 -21.33 -16.99
N ASP A 65 -4.91 -20.25 -17.26
CA ASP A 65 -6.28 -20.35 -17.78
C ASP A 65 -6.29 -20.84 -19.24
N THR A 66 -7.36 -21.53 -19.65
CA THR A 66 -7.63 -21.86 -21.07
C THR A 66 -8.80 -21.03 -21.63
N LEU A 67 -8.85 -20.88 -22.96
CA LEU A 67 -9.94 -20.17 -23.62
C LEU A 67 -11.31 -20.82 -23.35
N SER A 68 -11.37 -22.15 -23.37
CA SER A 68 -12.53 -22.96 -23.00
C SER A 68 -13.05 -22.66 -21.60
N THR A 69 -12.16 -22.65 -20.60
CA THR A 69 -12.51 -22.42 -19.18
C THR A 69 -13.21 -21.07 -18.99
N ARG A 70 -12.85 -20.08 -19.81
CA ARG A 70 -13.39 -18.73 -19.72
C ARG A 70 -14.57 -18.45 -20.65
N LYS A 71 -15.08 -19.45 -21.37
CA LYS A 71 -16.17 -19.31 -22.36
C LYS A 71 -15.83 -18.23 -23.41
N ILE A 72 -14.60 -18.24 -23.89
CA ILE A 72 -14.17 -17.40 -24.99
C ILE A 72 -14.56 -18.14 -26.28
N VAL A 73 -15.34 -17.46 -27.13
CA VAL A 73 -15.88 -18.01 -28.38
C VAL A 73 -15.30 -17.27 -29.58
N THR A 74 -15.48 -17.80 -30.78
CA THR A 74 -15.15 -17.11 -32.05
C THR A 74 -15.79 -15.73 -32.08
N GLU A 75 -15.06 -14.73 -32.59
CA GLU A 75 -15.42 -13.31 -32.63
C GLU A 75 -15.38 -12.59 -31.26
N SER A 76 -14.83 -13.21 -30.22
CA SER A 76 -14.66 -12.53 -28.91
C SER A 76 -13.64 -11.39 -28.98
N THR A 77 -13.98 -10.26 -28.35
CA THR A 77 -13.05 -9.13 -28.20
C THR A 77 -12.32 -9.18 -26.85
N LEU A 78 -11.00 -9.26 -26.89
CA LEU A 78 -10.08 -9.25 -25.76
C LEU A 78 -9.41 -7.88 -25.65
N LEU A 79 -9.25 -7.38 -24.43
CA LEU A 79 -8.49 -6.15 -24.17
C LEU A 79 -7.07 -6.52 -23.73
N LEU A 80 -6.08 -6.04 -24.45
CA LEU A 80 -4.66 -6.27 -24.18
C LEU A 80 -4.01 -4.97 -23.72
N ILE A 81 -3.39 -5.00 -22.54
CA ILE A 81 -2.68 -3.87 -21.96
C ILE A 81 -1.22 -4.23 -21.67
N LYS A 82 -0.36 -3.21 -21.67
CA LYS A 82 1.04 -3.32 -21.23
C LYS A 82 1.10 -3.21 -19.70
N GLY A 83 1.51 -4.29 -19.05
CA GLY A 83 1.81 -4.37 -17.63
C GLY A 83 3.24 -3.90 -17.30
N PRO A 84 3.56 -3.76 -16.01
CA PRO A 84 4.90 -3.38 -15.55
C PRO A 84 5.93 -4.45 -15.95
N LYS A 85 7.17 -4.03 -16.22
CA LYS A 85 8.30 -4.94 -16.45
C LYS A 85 8.59 -5.67 -15.14
N PRO A 86 8.57 -7.02 -15.08
CA PRO A 86 9.01 -7.70 -13.88
C PRO A 86 10.49 -7.42 -13.66
N ALA A 87 10.86 -7.12 -12.41
CA ALA A 87 12.24 -7.08 -11.99
C ALA A 87 12.83 -8.50 -12.16
N ASN A 88 13.96 -8.60 -12.84
CA ASN A 88 14.59 -9.86 -13.25
C ASN A 88 14.60 -10.92 -12.14
N SER A 89 14.03 -12.08 -12.47
CA SER A 89 14.50 -13.38 -12.00
C SER A 89 15.77 -13.75 -12.78
N ASN A 90 16.92 -13.69 -12.13
CA ASN A 90 18.06 -14.57 -12.43
C ASN A 90 18.05 -15.63 -11.31
N ASP A 91 17.69 -16.86 -11.66
CA ASP A 91 18.64 -17.98 -11.80
C ASP A 91 19.13 -18.46 -10.42
N VAL A 92 18.44 -19.45 -9.87
CA VAL A 92 18.96 -20.27 -8.76
C VAL A 92 18.75 -21.72 -9.17
N SER A 93 19.81 -22.29 -9.72
CA SER A 93 20.03 -23.72 -9.74
C SER A 93 20.11 -24.27 -8.32
N MET A 94 19.49 -25.44 -8.17
CA MET A 94 19.57 -26.34 -7.03
C MET A 94 21.00 -26.55 -6.54
N GLU A 95 21.19 -26.54 -5.22
CA GLU A 95 21.98 -27.55 -4.51
C GLU A 95 21.56 -27.58 -3.02
N VAL A 96 21.33 -28.80 -2.53
CA VAL A 96 20.96 -29.19 -1.15
C VAL A 96 22.20 -29.79 -0.50
N PRO A 97 22.52 -29.43 0.76
CA PRO A 97 22.70 -30.46 1.81
C PRO A 97 22.15 -29.99 3.18
N GLN A 98 21.20 -30.69 3.82
CA GLN A 98 21.34 -31.82 4.76
C GLN A 98 22.03 -31.54 6.13
N GLU A 99 21.17 -31.65 7.15
CA GLU A 99 21.29 -31.92 8.60
C GLU A 99 22.65 -32.15 9.31
N ALA A 100 22.78 -31.61 10.54
CA ALA A 100 22.66 -32.36 11.82
C ALA A 100 23.48 -31.73 12.97
N SER A 101 22.88 -31.70 14.18
CA SER A 101 23.53 -31.89 15.52
C SER A 101 24.45 -30.75 16.04
N THR A 102 24.54 -30.34 17.32
CA THR A 102 24.26 -30.95 18.63
C THR A 102 24.58 -29.93 19.75
N SER A 103 23.89 -30.07 20.89
CA SER A 103 24.33 -29.85 22.29
C SER A 103 24.69 -28.46 22.84
N SER A 104 23.77 -27.98 23.70
CA SER A 104 23.95 -27.53 25.08
C SER A 104 25.37 -27.39 25.66
N THR A 105 25.67 -26.22 26.23
CA THR A 105 26.56 -26.12 27.42
C THR A 105 26.11 -24.99 28.36
N THR A 106 26.07 -25.38 29.63
CA THR A 106 25.74 -24.66 30.85
C THR A 106 26.60 -23.42 31.08
N ALA A 107 25.98 -22.25 31.32
CA ALA A 107 26.67 -21.08 31.83
C ALA A 107 26.79 -21.17 33.36
N ALA A 108 28.00 -21.47 33.82
CA ALA A 108 28.37 -21.54 35.23
C ALA A 108 28.70 -20.15 35.79
N SER A 109 28.23 -19.97 37.02
CA SER A 109 28.48 -18.92 38.00
C SER A 109 29.90 -18.34 38.01
N SER A 110 30.00 -17.02 37.83
CA SER A 110 31.11 -16.23 38.36
C SER A 110 30.75 -15.74 39.76
N ASN A 111 31.43 -16.26 40.77
CA ASN A 111 31.34 -15.85 42.17
C ASN A 111 31.70 -14.36 42.34
N ALA A 112 30.69 -13.52 42.51
CA ALA A 112 30.81 -12.21 43.17
C ALA A 112 30.06 -12.29 44.51
N ALA A 113 30.58 -11.61 45.53
CA ALA A 113 29.92 -11.53 46.85
C ALA A 113 28.45 -11.10 46.67
N PRO A 114 27.51 -11.68 47.44
CA PRO A 114 26.08 -11.43 47.24
C PRO A 114 25.76 -9.95 47.50
N VAL A 115 25.55 -9.20 46.43
CA VAL A 115 25.24 -7.76 46.49
C VAL A 115 23.75 -7.59 46.81
N PRO A 116 23.36 -6.74 47.77
CA PRO A 116 21.96 -6.48 48.04
C PRO A 116 21.28 -5.81 46.84
N CYS A 117 20.00 -6.09 46.65
CA CYS A 117 19.18 -5.55 45.56
C CYS A 117 19.19 -4.03 45.60
N LYS A 118 19.51 -3.40 44.47
CA LYS A 118 19.49 -1.95 44.30
C LYS A 118 18.11 -1.31 44.53
N GLY A 119 17.04 -2.09 44.45
CA GLY A 119 15.67 -1.67 44.80
C GLY A 119 15.39 -1.60 46.30
N GLY A 120 16.37 -1.91 47.17
CA GLY A 120 16.24 -1.77 48.62
C GLY A 120 15.24 -2.74 49.28
N CYS A 121 14.81 -3.78 48.57
CA CYS A 121 13.80 -4.72 49.04
C CYS A 121 14.33 -5.79 50.02
N GLY A 122 15.62 -5.74 50.39
CA GLY A 122 16.26 -6.67 51.32
C GLY A 122 16.66 -8.04 50.74
N PHE A 123 16.41 -8.29 49.45
CA PHE A 123 16.86 -9.51 48.75
C PHE A 123 18.18 -9.28 47.99
N PHE A 124 18.89 -10.33 47.59
CA PHE A 124 20.15 -10.20 46.82
C PHE A 124 19.89 -9.91 45.33
N GLY A 125 20.65 -8.99 44.77
CA GLY A 125 20.60 -8.60 43.37
C GLY A 125 21.43 -9.52 42.48
N ASN A 126 21.02 -9.65 41.21
CA ASN A 126 21.79 -10.36 40.20
C ASN A 126 22.55 -9.34 39.31
N PRO A 127 23.87 -9.50 39.09
CA PRO A 127 24.63 -8.67 38.16
C PRO A 127 24.06 -8.65 36.74
N GLY A 128 23.42 -9.74 36.29
CA GLY A 128 22.76 -9.81 34.98
C GLY A 128 21.50 -8.93 34.85
N THR A 129 20.97 -8.43 35.97
CA THR A 129 19.81 -7.51 36.04
C THR A 129 20.20 -6.23 36.78
N ASN A 130 21.37 -5.65 36.48
CA ASN A 130 21.95 -4.46 37.14
C ASN A 130 21.85 -4.48 38.68
N ASN A 131 22.10 -5.63 39.31
CA ASN A 131 22.00 -5.82 40.76
C ASN A 131 20.58 -5.60 41.33
N TYR A 132 19.53 -5.73 40.54
CA TYR A 132 18.15 -5.89 41.04
C TYR A 132 17.82 -7.36 41.25
N CYS A 133 16.90 -7.64 42.16
CA CYS A 133 16.31 -8.96 42.27
C CYS A 133 15.30 -9.19 41.12
N SER A 134 14.94 -10.45 40.88
CA SER A 134 14.01 -10.84 39.82
C SER A 134 12.65 -10.14 39.88
N LYS A 135 12.17 -9.79 41.10
CA LYS A 135 10.92 -9.04 41.29
C LYS A 135 11.08 -7.56 40.99
N CYS A 136 12.05 -6.89 41.63
CA CYS A 136 12.29 -5.45 41.41
C CYS A 136 12.71 -5.13 39.98
N TRP A 137 13.35 -6.06 39.27
CA TRP A 137 13.69 -5.89 37.86
C TRP A 137 12.45 -5.92 36.95
N LYS A 138 11.50 -6.83 37.21
CA LYS A 138 10.21 -6.86 36.49
C LYS A 138 9.39 -5.61 36.75
N ASP A 139 9.28 -5.19 38.01
CA ASP A 139 8.53 -3.99 38.39
C ASP A 139 9.10 -2.71 37.73
N LEU A 140 10.43 -2.65 37.52
CA LEU A 140 11.08 -1.56 36.79
C LEU A 140 10.79 -1.62 35.30
N LYS A 141 10.88 -2.80 34.69
CA LYS A 141 10.55 -3.02 33.28
C LYS A 141 9.11 -2.65 32.96
N GLU A 142 8.17 -3.08 33.79
CA GLU A 142 6.75 -2.77 33.64
C GLU A 142 6.48 -1.26 33.81
N LYS A 143 7.20 -0.59 34.71
CA LYS A 143 7.14 0.88 34.84
C LYS A 143 7.71 1.60 33.62
N GLU A 144 8.85 1.17 33.10
CA GLU A 144 9.45 1.76 31.90
C GLU A 144 8.56 1.57 30.67
N GLU A 145 7.89 0.42 30.53
CA GLU A 145 6.95 0.14 29.45
C GLU A 145 5.70 1.01 29.59
N LYS A 146 5.12 1.08 30.79
CA LYS A 146 3.98 1.95 31.07
C LYS A 146 4.28 3.43 30.86
N GLU A 147 5.44 3.91 31.30
CA GLU A 147 5.86 5.30 31.09
C GLU A 147 6.01 5.64 29.60
N LYS A 148 6.42 4.67 28.76
CA LYS A 148 6.47 4.85 27.30
C LYS A 148 5.09 4.88 26.67
N GLU A 149 4.19 3.99 27.09
CA GLU A 149 2.80 3.97 26.63
C GLU A 149 2.08 5.28 27.00
N ASP A 150 2.21 5.73 28.26
CA ASP A 150 1.64 6.99 28.75
C ASP A 150 2.22 8.21 28.00
N ALA A 151 3.52 8.19 27.65
CA ALA A 151 4.15 9.25 26.87
C ALA A 151 3.69 9.27 25.40
N GLU A 152 3.49 8.12 24.78
CA GLU A 152 2.99 7.99 23.40
C GLU A 152 1.52 8.41 23.30
N GLU A 153 0.69 8.02 24.26
CA GLU A 153 -0.71 8.46 24.35
C GLU A 153 -0.81 9.98 24.58
N LYS A 154 0.01 10.53 25.47
CA LYS A 154 0.08 11.97 25.70
C LYS A 154 0.49 12.73 24.44
N ALA A 155 1.52 12.26 23.72
CA ALA A 155 1.95 12.87 22.47
C ALA A 155 0.86 12.83 21.38
N ARG A 156 0.07 11.74 21.32
CA ARG A 156 -1.07 11.61 20.41
C ARG A 156 -2.19 12.61 20.73
N LEU A 157 -2.52 12.77 22.01
CA LEU A 157 -3.54 13.72 22.49
C LEU A 157 -3.10 15.18 22.27
N GLU A 158 -1.82 15.49 22.50
CA GLU A 158 -1.26 16.82 22.22
C GLU A 158 -1.26 17.14 20.72
N ALA A 159 -0.93 16.17 19.85
CA ALA A 159 -1.00 16.37 18.40
C ALA A 159 -2.44 16.63 17.90
N GLU A 160 -3.45 16.00 18.49
CA GLU A 160 -4.86 16.23 18.17
C GLU A 160 -5.33 17.61 18.65
N LYS A 161 -4.89 18.05 19.83
CA LYS A 161 -5.22 19.36 20.40
C LYS A 161 -4.61 20.53 19.62
N VAL A 162 -3.39 20.35 19.10
CA VAL A 162 -2.72 21.37 18.28
C VAL A 162 -3.49 21.60 16.98
N ASP A 163 -4.00 20.54 16.34
CA ASP A 163 -4.76 20.63 15.08
C ASP A 163 -6.01 21.52 15.19
N GLU A 164 -6.73 21.43 16.31
CA GLU A 164 -7.93 22.21 16.60
C GLU A 164 -7.62 23.70 16.85
N LEU A 165 -6.46 24.01 17.42
CA LEU A 165 -6.02 25.38 17.72
C LEU A 165 -5.52 26.13 16.47
N VAL A 166 -4.95 25.43 15.48
CA VAL A 166 -4.48 26.06 14.23
C VAL A 166 -5.64 26.49 13.33
N GLU A 167 -6.79 25.80 13.39
CA GLU A 167 -7.99 26.19 12.64
C GLU A 167 -8.72 27.40 13.26
N ALA A 168 -8.51 27.68 14.56
CA ALA A 168 -9.27 28.69 15.31
C ALA A 168 -8.60 30.07 15.40
N SER A 169 -7.30 30.19 15.09
CA SER A 169 -6.51 31.43 15.27
C SER A 169 -6.28 32.22 13.98
N ASP A 170 -7.19 32.06 13.04
CA ASP A 170 -7.04 32.56 11.70
C ASP A 170 -7.48 34.03 11.59
N ASP A 171 -6.51 34.94 11.66
CA ASP A 171 -6.65 36.41 11.50
C ASP A 171 -7.06 36.83 10.06
N ARG A 172 -7.68 35.95 9.28
CA ARG A 172 -8.05 36.25 7.89
C ARG A 172 -9.26 37.19 7.85
N PRO A 173 -9.28 38.12 6.88
CA PRO A 173 -10.40 39.06 6.75
C PRO A 173 -11.71 38.33 6.42
N VAL A 174 -12.80 38.68 7.08
CA VAL A 174 -14.11 38.10 6.81
C VAL A 174 -14.73 38.75 5.57
N GLN A 175 -15.24 37.93 4.64
CA GLN A 175 -15.93 38.45 3.44
C GLN A 175 -17.34 38.93 3.79
N SER A 176 -17.58 40.23 3.61
CA SER A 176 -18.88 40.87 3.87
C SER A 176 -19.97 40.46 2.87
N ASP A 177 -19.66 40.43 1.57
CA ASP A 177 -20.62 40.12 0.51
C ASP A 177 -20.37 38.74 -0.10
N VAL A 178 -21.04 37.70 0.41
CA VAL A 178 -20.96 36.32 -0.12
C VAL A 178 -21.54 36.17 -1.54
N ASN A 179 -22.30 37.15 -2.01
CA ASN A 179 -22.89 37.18 -3.36
C ASN A 179 -21.98 37.83 -4.41
N ARG A 180 -20.74 38.16 -4.04
CA ARG A 180 -19.71 38.70 -4.94
C ARG A 180 -18.47 37.82 -4.90
N CYS A 181 -17.78 37.75 -6.02
CA CYS A 181 -16.49 37.09 -6.09
C CYS A 181 -15.44 37.89 -5.30
N TRP A 182 -14.69 37.22 -4.43
CA TRP A 182 -13.63 37.83 -3.62
C TRP A 182 -12.52 38.45 -4.47
N THR A 183 -12.14 37.83 -5.60
CA THR A 183 -11.07 38.32 -6.47
C THR A 183 -11.47 39.48 -7.38
N CYS A 184 -12.67 39.45 -7.97
CA CYS A 184 -13.07 40.40 -9.03
C CYS A 184 -14.34 41.21 -8.74
N GLY A 185 -14.99 41.02 -7.59
CA GLY A 185 -16.19 41.77 -7.18
C GLY A 185 -17.45 41.52 -8.02
N LYS A 186 -17.37 40.69 -9.08
CA LYS A 186 -18.50 40.34 -9.95
C LYS A 186 -19.58 39.65 -9.13
N ARG A 187 -20.84 40.01 -9.37
CA ARG A 187 -22.00 39.37 -8.73
C ARG A 187 -22.10 37.92 -9.21
N ILE A 188 -22.12 36.99 -8.27
CA ILE A 188 -22.16 35.54 -8.50
C ILE A 188 -23.51 34.93 -8.16
N GLY A 189 -24.31 35.59 -7.30
CA GLY A 189 -25.62 35.07 -6.90
C GLY A 189 -25.53 33.65 -6.33
N LEU A 190 -26.57 32.84 -6.57
CA LEU A 190 -26.68 31.46 -6.06
C LEU A 190 -25.64 30.49 -6.65
N THR A 191 -24.96 30.85 -7.75
CA THR A 191 -23.97 29.98 -8.41
C THR A 191 -22.55 30.18 -7.89
N GLY A 192 -22.37 31.02 -6.87
CA GLY A 192 -21.09 31.21 -6.18
C GLY A 192 -20.59 29.92 -5.54
N VAL A 193 -19.30 29.64 -5.68
CA VAL A 193 -18.64 28.48 -5.06
C VAL A 193 -17.77 28.95 -3.90
N ARG A 194 -17.94 28.34 -2.72
CA ARG A 194 -17.07 28.57 -1.57
C ARG A 194 -15.78 27.76 -1.72
N CYS A 195 -14.63 28.43 -1.63
CA CYS A 195 -13.32 27.78 -1.59
C CYS A 195 -12.96 27.35 -0.16
N ARG A 196 -11.92 26.51 -0.01
CA ARG A 196 -11.42 26.06 1.30
C ARG A 196 -10.73 27.19 2.09
N CYS A 197 -10.28 28.25 1.44
CA CYS A 197 -9.85 29.48 2.10
C CYS A 197 -11.01 30.30 2.72
N GLY A 198 -12.27 29.87 2.57
CA GLY A 198 -13.43 30.50 3.22
C GLY A 198 -14.19 31.51 2.36
N TYR A 199 -13.60 31.98 1.26
CA TYR A 199 -14.20 33.00 0.38
C TYR A 199 -15.06 32.42 -0.75
N TYR A 200 -15.90 33.27 -1.35
CA TYR A 200 -16.78 32.93 -2.47
C TYR A 200 -16.27 33.47 -3.81
N PHE A 201 -16.36 32.66 -4.85
CA PHE A 201 -15.80 32.96 -6.18
C PHE A 201 -16.77 32.72 -7.32
N CYS A 202 -16.55 33.42 -8.44
CA CYS A 202 -17.25 33.17 -9.70
C CYS A 202 -16.66 31.95 -10.42
N SER A 203 -17.31 31.50 -11.50
CA SER A 203 -16.86 30.34 -12.30
C SER A 203 -15.40 30.47 -12.77
N THR A 204 -14.95 31.67 -13.14
CA THR A 204 -13.58 31.92 -13.58
C THR A 204 -12.55 31.92 -12.45
N HIS A 205 -12.96 32.22 -11.21
CA HIS A 205 -12.07 32.24 -10.04
C HIS A 205 -12.30 31.06 -9.09
N ARG A 206 -13.02 30.03 -9.56
CA ARG A 206 -13.37 28.85 -8.78
C ARG A 206 -12.15 28.02 -8.36
N TYR A 207 -11.12 27.99 -9.20
CA TYR A 207 -9.92 27.17 -8.99
C TYR A 207 -8.87 27.93 -8.16
N ALA A 208 -8.10 27.21 -7.33
CA ALA A 208 -7.14 27.78 -6.39
C ALA A 208 -6.07 28.66 -7.06
N GLU A 209 -5.64 28.27 -8.25
CA GLU A 209 -4.69 29.01 -9.09
C GLU A 209 -5.25 30.36 -9.59
N ALA A 210 -6.56 30.46 -9.76
CA ALA A 210 -7.21 31.62 -10.34
C ALA A 210 -7.46 32.76 -9.32
N HIS A 211 -7.35 32.48 -8.02
CA HIS A 211 -7.53 33.48 -6.95
C HIS A 211 -6.38 33.54 -5.95
N GLN A 212 -5.23 32.94 -6.30
CA GLN A 212 -4.06 32.87 -5.42
C GLN A 212 -4.45 32.37 -4.01
N CYS A 213 -5.09 31.21 -3.96
CA CYS A 213 -5.56 30.61 -2.71
C CYS A 213 -4.41 30.47 -1.71
N ASP A 214 -4.59 31.03 -0.51
CA ASP A 214 -3.68 30.95 0.63
C ASP A 214 -3.85 29.65 1.45
N TYR A 215 -4.87 28.86 1.12
CA TYR A 215 -5.12 27.58 1.80
C TYR A 215 -4.07 26.52 1.44
N ASP A 216 -3.39 25.95 2.44
CA ASP A 216 -2.41 24.89 2.23
C ASP A 216 -3.08 23.51 2.02
N TYR A 217 -3.43 23.25 0.76
CA TYR A 217 -3.96 21.97 0.32
C TYR A 217 -2.99 20.82 0.61
N LYS A 218 -1.68 21.03 0.43
CA LYS A 218 -0.68 19.98 0.49
C LYS A 218 -0.54 19.44 1.91
N THR A 219 -0.44 20.32 2.89
CA THR A 219 -0.32 19.91 4.29
C THR A 219 -1.61 19.25 4.77
N ASN A 220 -2.77 19.81 4.44
CA ASN A 220 -4.07 19.24 4.82
C ASN A 220 -4.32 17.87 4.18
N GLU A 221 -4.01 17.69 2.89
CA GLU A 221 -4.16 16.40 2.20
C GLU A 221 -3.17 15.37 2.72
N ARG A 222 -1.91 15.75 2.99
CA ARG A 222 -0.92 14.87 3.61
C ARG A 222 -1.38 14.41 4.99
N ARG A 223 -1.91 15.32 5.81
CA ARG A 223 -2.45 15.01 7.14
C ARG A 223 -3.63 14.05 7.05
N LYS A 224 -4.57 14.28 6.14
CA LYS A 224 -5.70 13.38 5.89
C LYS A 224 -5.24 12.00 5.45
N LEU A 225 -4.26 11.92 4.54
CA LEU A 225 -3.70 10.66 4.09
C LEU A 225 -3.01 9.93 5.23
N ALA A 226 -2.21 10.62 6.04
CA ALA A 226 -1.55 10.04 7.21
C ALA A 226 -2.57 9.47 8.20
N LYS A 227 -3.66 10.20 8.48
CA LYS A 227 -4.74 9.74 9.37
C LYS A 227 -5.52 8.56 8.80
N ALA A 228 -5.69 8.51 7.48
CA ALA A 228 -6.41 7.42 6.80
C ALA A 228 -5.52 6.20 6.50
N ASN A 229 -4.20 6.30 6.66
CA ASN A 229 -3.28 5.22 6.36
C ASN A 229 -3.39 4.14 7.45
N PRO A 230 -3.86 2.92 7.15
CA PRO A 230 -3.95 1.86 8.15
C PRO A 230 -2.54 1.44 8.59
N VAL A 231 -2.35 1.30 9.90
CA VAL A 231 -1.08 0.84 10.45
C VAL A 231 -1.01 -0.68 10.28
N VAL A 232 -0.12 -1.13 9.39
CA VAL A 232 0.14 -2.55 9.20
C VAL A 232 1.24 -2.96 10.17
N MET A 233 0.87 -3.57 11.29
CA MET A 233 1.82 -4.24 12.19
C MET A 233 1.76 -5.74 11.91
N ALA A 234 2.91 -6.35 11.65
CA ALA A 234 3.02 -7.79 11.56
C ALA A 234 3.08 -8.38 12.97
N ASP A 235 2.36 -9.48 13.19
CA ASP A 235 2.44 -10.22 14.44
C ASP A 235 3.86 -10.72 14.64
N LYS A 236 4.41 -10.48 15.82
CA LYS A 236 5.73 -10.96 16.21
C LYS A 236 5.62 -12.47 16.41
N LEU A 237 6.28 -13.25 15.54
CA LEU A 237 6.37 -14.69 15.72
C LEU A 237 7.25 -14.97 16.95
N ASP A 238 6.65 -15.48 18.02
CA ASP A 238 7.40 -16.01 19.15
C ASP A 238 7.96 -17.38 18.77
N ASP A 239 9.27 -17.42 18.46
CA ASP A 239 10.03 -18.66 18.27
C ASP A 239 10.09 -19.43 19.60
N LYS A 240 9.05 -20.21 19.89
CA LYS A 240 9.10 -21.27 20.90
C LYS A 240 9.74 -22.50 20.27
N ALA A 241 11.05 -22.61 20.46
CA ALA A 241 11.83 -23.84 20.32
C ALA A 241 11.51 -24.86 21.42
#